data_AF-A0A1H7GC87-F1
#
_entry.id   AF-A0A1H7GC87-F1
#
_cell.length_a   1.000
_cell.length_b   1.000
_cell.length_c   1.000
_cell.angle_alpha   90.00
_cell.angle_beta   90.00
_cell.angle_gamma   90.00
#
_symmetry.space_group_name_H-M   'P 1'
#
loop_
_entity.id
_entity.type
_entity.pdbx_description
1 polymer ?
#
loop_
_entity_poly.entity_id
_entity_poly.type
_entity_poly.pdbx_seq_one_letter_code
_entity_poly.pdbx_strand_id
1 'polypeptide(L)'
;MNKILLLIFTLLIGSVTIAQESRYGIRIGANLSSISSDDITGDLDQSRIGVVVGFLADYRLTDKLRLQPEFQYSGQGNKDRDLRVNYLQLPIMLKYNITDLFNVQLGPQAGLKIWEWEDNQAGDTDFGTFDFAGVIGVGANITDNFFVDLRYAFGLSNVFDDGAGVSIDGSNRNIQLSVGYRL
;
A
#
# COMPACT_ATOMS: atom_id res chain seq x y z
N MET A 1 -20.32 17.54 -16.94
CA MET A 1 -19.95 17.79 -15.52
C MET A 1 -20.99 17.32 -14.51
N ASN A 2 -22.30 17.61 -14.67
CA ASN A 2 -23.30 17.35 -13.63
C ASN A 2 -23.53 15.85 -13.27
N LYS A 3 -23.30 14.92 -14.20
CA LYS A 3 -23.46 13.48 -13.96
C LYS A 3 -22.33 12.87 -13.14
N ILE A 4 -21.10 13.40 -13.27
CA ILE A 4 -19.93 12.94 -12.51
C ILE A 4 -20.05 13.40 -11.06
N LEU A 5 -20.48 14.65 -10.85
CA LEU A 5 -20.73 15.18 -9.50
C LEU A 5 -21.83 14.39 -8.78
N LEU A 6 -22.91 14.02 -9.50
CA LEU A 6 -24.00 13.20 -8.96
C LEU A 6 -23.55 11.78 -8.60
N LEU A 7 -22.64 11.19 -9.39
CA LEU A 7 -22.10 9.86 -9.13
C LEU A 7 -21.17 9.87 -7.90
N ILE A 8 -20.31 10.88 -7.78
CA ILE A 8 -19.46 11.12 -6.61
C ILE A 8 -20.33 11.36 -5.35
N PHE A 9 -21.39 12.16 -5.47
CA PHE A 9 -22.31 12.45 -4.37
C PHE A 9 -23.10 11.20 -3.94
N THR A 10 -23.50 10.35 -4.90
CA THR A 10 -24.16 9.07 -4.61
C THR A 10 -23.19 8.07 -3.95
N LEU A 11 -21.93 8.03 -4.37
CA LEU A 11 -20.89 7.23 -3.71
C LEU A 11 -20.65 7.70 -2.26
N LEU A 12 -20.62 9.01 -2.04
CA LEU A 12 -20.43 9.64 -0.73
C LEU A 12 -21.62 9.45 0.21
N ILE A 13 -22.85 9.36 -0.30
CA ILE A 13 -24.04 9.08 0.51
C ILE A 13 -24.18 7.59 0.81
N GLY A 14 -23.83 6.73 -0.16
CA GLY A 14 -23.85 5.26 0.02
C GLY A 14 -22.89 4.76 1.11
N SER A 15 -21.82 5.50 1.42
CA SER A 15 -20.93 5.19 2.54
C SER A 15 -21.51 5.56 3.91
N VAL A 16 -22.53 6.42 3.99
CA VAL A 16 -23.19 6.81 5.26
C VAL A 16 -24.28 5.81 5.66
N THR A 17 -24.80 5.02 4.72
CA THR A 17 -25.88 4.04 4.94
C THR A 17 -25.40 2.62 5.23
N ILE A 18 -24.10 2.38 5.37
CA ILE A 18 -23.58 1.08 5.81
C ILE A 18 -23.73 0.99 7.34
N ALA A 19 -24.89 0.49 7.78
CA ALA A 19 -25.17 0.10 9.17
C ALA A 19 -24.39 -1.16 9.63
N GLN A 20 -23.30 -1.50 8.94
CA GLN A 20 -22.45 -2.64 9.28
C GLN A 20 -21.42 -2.19 10.30
N GLU A 21 -21.19 -3.04 11.30
CA GLU A 21 -20.20 -2.90 12.36
C GLU A 21 -18.84 -2.45 11.78
N SER A 22 -18.59 -1.14 11.87
CA SER A 22 -17.40 -0.50 11.35
C SER A 22 -16.42 -0.34 12.50
N ARG A 23 -15.22 -0.89 12.34
CA ARG A 23 -14.17 -0.83 13.35
C ARG A 23 -13.01 -0.03 12.83
N TYR A 24 -12.42 0.81 13.66
CA TYR A 24 -11.25 1.59 13.29
C TYR A 24 -10.03 1.01 13.95
N GLY A 25 -8.86 1.19 13.37
CA GLY A 25 -7.66 0.62 13.94
C GLY A 25 -6.38 1.27 13.48
N ILE A 26 -5.30 0.79 14.06
CA ILE A 26 -3.94 1.11 13.67
C ILE A 26 -3.22 -0.16 13.26
N ARG A 27 -2.27 -0.01 12.34
CA ARG A 27 -1.37 -1.07 11.90
C ARG A 27 0.05 -0.54 11.91
N ILE A 28 0.96 -1.31 12.50
CA ILE A 28 2.38 -1.00 12.56
C ILE A 28 3.14 -2.24 12.08
N GLY A 29 4.13 -2.04 11.22
CA GLY A 29 4.85 -3.14 10.63
C GLY A 29 6.22 -2.75 10.11
N ALA A 30 6.92 -3.74 9.61
CA ALA A 30 8.13 -3.58 8.83
C ALA A 30 7.85 -3.96 7.39
N ASN A 31 8.47 -3.26 6.46
CA ASN A 31 8.46 -3.59 5.05
C ASN A 31 9.86 -3.97 4.59
N LEU A 32 9.93 -4.82 3.58
CA LEU A 32 11.16 -5.21 2.90
C LEU A 32 10.95 -4.91 1.41
N SER A 33 11.48 -3.78 0.97
CA SER A 33 11.41 -3.37 -0.43
C SER A 33 12.67 -3.79 -1.19
N SER A 34 12.49 -4.32 -2.39
CA SER A 34 13.56 -4.55 -3.37
C SER A 34 13.14 -3.95 -4.70
N ILE A 35 14.07 -3.28 -5.37
CA ILE A 35 13.90 -2.79 -6.74
C ILE A 35 14.49 -3.87 -7.65
N SER A 36 13.63 -4.65 -8.31
CA SER A 36 14.07 -5.64 -9.30
C SER A 36 14.24 -4.93 -10.64
N SER A 37 15.46 -4.92 -11.18
CA SER A 37 15.74 -4.50 -12.55
C SER A 37 16.42 -5.67 -13.26
N ASP A 38 15.81 -6.20 -14.32
CA ASP A 38 16.25 -7.43 -15.00
C ASP A 38 17.57 -7.26 -15.80
N ASP A 39 18.24 -6.10 -15.72
CA ASP A 39 19.38 -5.74 -16.58
C ASP A 39 20.67 -5.39 -15.81
N ILE A 40 20.79 -5.73 -14.52
CA ILE A 40 22.00 -5.45 -13.74
C ILE A 40 22.52 -6.70 -13.02
N THR A 41 23.54 -7.31 -13.62
CA THR A 41 24.46 -8.25 -12.98
C THR A 41 25.42 -7.49 -12.07
N GLY A 42 25.05 -7.38 -10.79
CA GLY A 42 25.97 -6.88 -9.75
C GLY A 42 25.25 -6.57 -8.45
N ASP A 43 25.64 -7.26 -7.37
CA ASP A 43 25.58 -6.96 -5.92
C ASP A 43 24.67 -5.82 -5.36
N LEU A 44 23.48 -5.61 -5.93
CA LEU A 44 22.43 -4.70 -5.42
C LEU A 44 21.41 -5.44 -4.54
N ASP A 45 21.85 -6.51 -3.86
CA ASP A 45 21.12 -7.32 -2.87
C ASP A 45 20.84 -6.58 -1.54
N GLN A 46 20.71 -5.26 -1.58
CA GLN A 46 20.54 -4.43 -0.38
C GLN A 46 19.07 -4.08 -0.16
N SER A 47 18.25 -5.09 0.12
CA SER A 47 16.87 -4.88 0.56
C SER A 47 16.83 -3.93 1.77
N ARG A 48 16.00 -2.89 1.72
CA ARG A 48 15.78 -1.97 2.85
C ARG A 48 14.67 -2.50 3.73
N ILE A 49 14.94 -2.54 5.03
CA ILE A 49 13.89 -2.68 6.03
C ILE A 49 13.34 -1.29 6.35
N GLY A 50 12.08 -1.06 5.99
CA GLY A 50 11.36 0.17 6.28
C GLY A 50 10.29 -0.04 7.35
N VAL A 51 9.80 1.06 7.92
CA VAL A 51 8.68 1.03 8.87
C VAL A 51 7.39 1.36 8.12
N VAL A 52 6.32 0.66 8.47
CA VAL A 52 4.95 0.93 8.02
C VAL A 52 4.12 1.32 9.23
N VAL A 53 3.40 2.43 9.12
CA VAL A 53 2.41 2.86 10.12
C VAL A 53 1.18 3.30 9.37
N GLY A 54 0.01 2.74 9.70
CA GLY A 54 -1.23 3.07 9.03
C GLY A 54 -2.44 3.09 9.96
N PHE A 55 -3.41 3.87 9.55
CA PHE A 55 -4.77 3.86 10.08
C PHE A 55 -5.64 3.06 9.14
N LEU A 56 -6.59 2.32 9.71
CA LEU A 56 -7.52 1.49 8.95
C LEU A 56 -8.94 1.70 9.43
N ALA A 57 -9.87 1.55 8.51
CA ALA A 57 -11.27 1.28 8.83
C ALA A 57 -11.59 -0.13 8.30
N ASP A 58 -12.31 -0.93 9.08
CA ASP A 58 -12.63 -2.32 8.81
C ASP A 58 -14.17 -2.46 8.79
N TYR A 59 -14.72 -2.56 7.58
CA TYR A 59 -16.15 -2.64 7.31
C TYR A 59 -16.56 -4.09 7.05
N ARG A 60 -17.47 -4.62 7.87
CA ARG A 60 -17.99 -5.98 7.71
C ARG A 60 -19.08 -6.05 6.63
N LEU A 61 -18.72 -6.40 5.39
CA LEU A 61 -19.68 -6.58 4.29
C LEU A 61 -20.61 -7.80 4.49
N THR A 62 -20.06 -8.87 5.04
CA THR A 62 -20.76 -10.13 5.35
C THR A 62 -20.02 -10.82 6.50
N ASP A 63 -20.51 -11.95 7.02
CA ASP A 63 -19.83 -12.66 8.11
C ASP A 63 -18.38 -13.06 7.78
N LYS A 64 -18.10 -13.33 6.50
CA LYS A 64 -16.77 -13.71 6.01
C LYS A 64 -16.05 -12.62 5.21
N LEU A 65 -16.77 -11.67 4.63
CA LEU A 65 -16.21 -10.65 3.75
C LEU A 65 -16.12 -9.31 4.46
N ARG A 66 -14.95 -8.67 4.37
CA ARG A 66 -14.68 -7.37 4.98
C ARG A 66 -13.94 -6.47 4.00
N LEU A 67 -14.25 -5.19 4.02
CA LEU A 67 -13.56 -4.18 3.24
C LEU A 67 -12.75 -3.30 4.20
N GLN A 68 -11.46 -3.17 3.93
CA GLN A 68 -10.52 -2.47 4.80
C GLN A 68 -9.76 -1.41 3.99
N PRO A 69 -10.32 -0.19 3.83
CA PRO A 69 -9.54 0.95 3.37
C PRO A 69 -8.57 1.41 4.45
N GLU A 70 -7.41 1.85 4.00
CA GLU A 70 -6.30 2.20 4.86
C GLU A 70 -5.60 3.45 4.36
N PHE A 71 -4.95 4.14 5.29
CA PHE A 71 -4.04 5.23 5.02
C PHE A 71 -2.75 4.97 5.78
N GLN A 72 -1.65 4.77 5.07
CA GLN A 72 -0.40 4.34 5.68
C GLN A 72 0.80 5.13 5.17
N TYR A 73 1.71 5.42 6.09
CA TYR A 73 3.08 5.77 5.79
C TYR A 73 3.89 4.49 5.59
N SER A 74 4.72 4.46 4.55
CA SER A 74 5.60 3.34 4.23
C SER A 74 6.97 3.89 3.80
N GLY A 75 7.99 3.70 4.63
CA GLY A 75 9.36 4.03 4.24
C GLY A 75 9.91 2.94 3.32
N GLN A 76 10.27 3.23 2.08
CA GLN A 76 10.76 2.25 1.09
C GLN A 76 12.08 2.71 0.44
N GLY A 77 12.73 1.89 -0.38
CA GLY A 77 13.95 2.28 -1.12
C GLY A 77 15.16 1.42 -0.77
N ASN A 78 16.36 1.99 -0.76
CA ASN A 78 17.63 1.27 -0.57
C ASN A 78 18.32 1.63 0.77
N LYS A 79 19.32 0.85 1.20
CA LYS A 79 20.13 1.10 2.41
C LYS A 79 20.95 2.39 2.31
N ASP A 80 21.39 2.75 1.11
CA ASP A 80 22.08 4.03 0.88
C ASP A 80 21.16 5.21 1.25
N ARG A 81 21.73 6.16 2.00
CA ARG A 81 20.99 7.32 2.55
C ARG A 81 20.31 8.14 1.46
N ASP A 82 20.92 8.18 0.29
CA ASP A 82 20.50 9.02 -0.84
C ASP A 82 19.32 8.41 -1.62
N LEU A 83 19.08 7.10 -1.47
CA LEU A 83 18.00 6.36 -2.15
C LEU A 83 16.83 6.00 -1.22
N ARG A 84 16.62 6.80 -0.17
CA ARG A 84 15.52 6.64 0.79
C ARG A 84 14.29 7.40 0.31
N VAL A 85 13.24 6.65 0.00
CA VAL A 85 11.96 7.23 -0.44
C VAL A 85 10.89 6.95 0.61
N ASN A 86 10.07 7.95 0.91
CA ASN A 86 8.91 7.76 1.77
C ASN A 86 7.63 7.90 0.95
N TYR A 87 6.73 6.93 1.12
CA TYR A 87 5.44 6.91 0.44
C TYR A 87 4.30 7.05 1.43
N LEU A 88 3.29 7.77 1.01
CA LEU A 88 1.97 7.79 1.61
C LEU A 88 1.05 6.93 0.75
N GLN A 89 0.50 5.87 1.33
CA GLN A 89 -0.24 4.86 0.59
C GLN A 89 -1.68 4.77 1.07
N LEU A 90 -2.55 4.47 0.11
CA LEU A 90 -3.98 4.25 0.25
C LEU A 90 -4.34 2.85 -0.28
N PRO A 91 -4.05 1.77 0.46
CA PRO A 91 -4.55 0.45 0.13
C PRO A 91 -6.04 0.33 0.42
N ILE A 92 -6.77 -0.38 -0.44
CA ILE A 92 -8.15 -0.78 -0.22
C ILE A 92 -8.21 -2.31 -0.27
N MET A 93 -8.21 -2.95 0.89
CA MET A 93 -8.11 -4.41 0.99
C MET A 93 -9.49 -5.05 1.11
N LEU A 94 -9.80 -5.99 0.24
CA LEU A 94 -10.87 -6.95 0.44
C LEU A 94 -10.32 -8.14 1.22
N LYS A 95 -10.90 -8.43 2.39
CA LYS A 95 -10.50 -9.54 3.27
C LYS A 95 -11.58 -10.60 3.27
N TYR A 96 -11.17 -11.85 3.07
CA TYR A 96 -12.03 -13.02 3.19
C TYR A 96 -11.55 -13.88 4.37
N ASN A 97 -12.35 -13.94 5.42
CA ASN A 97 -12.12 -14.79 6.59
C ASN A 97 -12.45 -16.24 6.23
N ILE A 98 -11.42 -17.07 6.11
CA ILE A 98 -11.56 -18.52 5.91
C ILE A 98 -12.06 -19.15 7.21
N THR A 99 -11.48 -18.71 8.32
CA THR A 99 -11.89 -19.02 9.69
C THR A 99 -11.91 -17.72 10.51
N ASP A 100 -12.38 -17.77 11.75
CA ASP A 100 -12.33 -16.61 12.64
C ASP A 100 -10.88 -16.16 12.89
N LEU A 101 -9.94 -17.10 12.88
CA LEU A 101 -8.51 -16.86 12.99
C LEU A 101 -7.88 -16.41 11.67
N PHE A 102 -8.07 -17.13 10.56
CA PHE A 102 -7.31 -16.90 9.33
C PHE A 102 -8.10 -16.17 8.25
N ASN A 103 -7.44 -15.20 7.60
CA ASN A 103 -7.98 -14.47 6.47
C ASN A 103 -6.98 -14.34 5.32
N VAL A 104 -7.52 -14.22 4.11
CA VAL A 104 -6.78 -13.84 2.91
C VAL A 104 -7.22 -12.45 2.47
N GLN A 105 -6.32 -11.72 1.84
CA GLN A 105 -6.49 -10.30 1.53
C GLN A 105 -6.06 -10.05 0.09
N LEU A 106 -6.82 -9.23 -0.62
CA LEU A 106 -6.44 -8.73 -1.93
C LEU A 106 -6.96 -7.31 -2.12
N GLY A 107 -6.21 -6.46 -2.82
CA GLY A 107 -6.67 -5.09 -3.00
C GLY A 107 -5.74 -4.25 -3.89
N PRO A 108 -6.27 -3.20 -4.53
CA PRO A 108 -5.43 -2.17 -5.10
C PRO A 108 -4.81 -1.29 -4.02
N GLN A 109 -3.66 -0.71 -4.32
CA GLN A 109 -2.98 0.29 -3.53
C GLN A 109 -2.54 1.43 -4.42
N ALA A 110 -2.91 2.66 -4.04
CA ALA A 110 -2.30 3.87 -4.59
C ALA A 110 -1.25 4.38 -3.61
N GLY A 111 -0.13 4.88 -4.11
CA GLY A 111 0.96 5.47 -3.36
C GLY A 111 1.27 6.86 -3.90
N LEU A 112 1.46 7.83 -3.02
CA LEU A 112 1.99 9.13 -3.33
C LEU A 112 3.38 9.23 -2.73
N LYS A 113 4.38 9.56 -3.54
CA LYS A 113 5.73 9.83 -3.05
C LYS A 113 5.73 11.19 -2.35
N ILE A 114 6.19 11.24 -1.10
CA ILE A 114 6.15 12.47 -0.27
C ILE A 114 7.53 13.03 0.10
N TRP A 115 8.59 12.23 -0.01
CA TRP A 115 9.95 12.68 0.30
C TRP A 115 11.00 11.86 -0.45
N GLU A 116 11.99 12.56 -1.00
CA GLU A 116 13.19 12.05 -1.65
C GLU A 116 14.38 12.86 -1.11
N TRP A 117 15.47 12.19 -0.74
CA TRP A 117 16.61 12.85 -0.09
C TRP A 117 17.43 13.73 -1.06
N GLU A 118 17.27 13.52 -2.37
CA GLU A 118 18.03 14.21 -3.43
C GLU A 118 17.51 15.62 -3.78
N ASP A 119 16.55 16.17 -3.01
CA ASP A 119 15.97 17.51 -3.24
C ASP A 119 16.88 18.69 -2.81
N ASN A 120 18.21 18.50 -2.77
CA ASN A 120 19.20 19.54 -2.48
C ASN A 120 20.12 19.90 -3.65
N GLN A 121 19.93 19.33 -4.85
CA GLN A 121 20.55 19.89 -6.06
C GLN A 121 19.53 20.03 -7.18
N ALA A 122 19.44 21.28 -7.65
CA ALA A 122 18.63 21.72 -8.77
C ALA A 122 18.76 20.79 -9.98
N GLY A 123 17.70 20.04 -10.27
CA GLY A 123 17.60 19.15 -11.41
C GLY A 123 16.19 18.62 -11.50
N ASP A 124 15.40 19.24 -12.38
CA ASP A 124 14.05 18.84 -12.77
C ASP A 124 14.06 17.37 -13.22
N THR A 125 13.77 16.46 -12.29
CA THR A 125 13.69 15.02 -12.55
C THR A 125 12.30 14.58 -12.12
N ASP A 126 11.36 14.64 -13.07
CA ASP A 126 9.96 14.22 -12.91
C ASP A 126 9.88 12.70 -12.71
N PHE A 127 10.13 12.25 -11.49
CA PHE A 127 9.74 10.92 -11.07
C PHE A 127 8.23 10.88 -10.84
N GLY A 128 7.55 9.84 -11.35
CA GLY A 128 6.11 9.66 -11.17
C GLY A 128 5.70 9.83 -9.70
N THR A 129 4.95 10.89 -9.41
CA THR A 129 4.50 11.21 -8.04
C THR A 129 3.54 10.14 -7.50
N PHE A 130 2.90 9.38 -8.40
CA PHE A 130 1.92 8.35 -8.11
C PHE A 130 2.43 6.95 -8.47
N ASP A 131 2.29 6.02 -7.53
CA ASP A 131 2.55 4.59 -7.69
C ASP A 131 1.25 3.81 -7.52
N PHE A 132 0.98 2.85 -8.40
CA PHE A 132 -0.15 1.95 -8.30
C PHE A 132 0.36 0.52 -8.18
N ALA A 133 -0.14 -0.20 -7.18
CA ALA A 133 0.25 -1.57 -6.91
C ALA A 133 -0.98 -2.46 -6.68
N GLY A 134 -0.84 -3.74 -7.02
CA GLY A 134 -1.69 -4.79 -6.49
C GLY A 134 -1.11 -5.31 -5.19
N VAL A 135 -1.96 -5.59 -4.21
CA VAL A 135 -1.57 -6.15 -2.92
C VAL A 135 -2.33 -7.43 -2.69
N ILE A 136 -1.61 -8.48 -2.34
CA ILE A 136 -2.17 -9.72 -1.81
C ILE A 136 -1.62 -9.95 -0.41
N GLY A 137 -2.33 -10.68 0.43
CA GLY A 137 -1.85 -10.96 1.77
C GLY A 137 -2.62 -12.05 2.47
N VAL A 138 -2.07 -12.44 3.61
CA VAL A 138 -2.67 -13.37 4.55
C VAL A 138 -2.58 -12.76 5.94
N GLY A 139 -3.52 -13.10 6.81
CA GLY A 139 -3.51 -12.61 8.19
C GLY A 139 -4.14 -13.56 9.18
N ALA A 140 -3.82 -13.34 10.45
CA ALA A 140 -4.33 -14.06 11.60
C ALA A 140 -4.93 -13.07 12.62
N ASN A 141 -6.22 -13.19 12.92
CA ASN A 141 -6.89 -12.47 14.00
C ASN A 141 -6.61 -13.21 15.32
N ILE A 142 -5.59 -12.78 16.05
CA ILE A 142 -5.20 -13.42 17.32
C ILE A 142 -6.30 -13.23 18.37
N THR A 143 -6.94 -12.07 18.36
CA THR A 143 -8.12 -11.74 19.18
C THR A 143 -9.09 -10.91 18.36
N ASP A 144 -10.25 -10.55 18.93
CA ASP A 144 -11.19 -9.66 18.27
C ASP A 144 -10.56 -8.32 17.90
N ASN A 145 -9.63 -7.82 18.72
CA ASN A 145 -8.96 -6.54 18.52
C ASN A 145 -7.62 -6.68 17.79
N PHE A 146 -6.79 -7.66 18.15
CA PHE A 146 -5.43 -7.81 17.62
C PHE A 146 -5.37 -8.75 16.40
N PHE A 147 -4.61 -8.34 15.39
CA PHE A 147 -4.31 -9.15 14.23
C PHE A 147 -2.85 -9.01 13.79
N VAL A 148 -2.37 -10.01 13.07
CA VAL A 148 -1.07 -10.01 12.39
C VAL A 148 -1.32 -10.25 10.91
N ASP A 149 -0.61 -9.57 10.02
CA ASP A 149 -0.69 -9.82 8.58
C ASP A 149 0.68 -9.81 7.89
N LEU A 150 0.73 -10.59 6.81
CA LEU A 150 1.83 -10.62 5.85
C LEU A 150 1.24 -10.24 4.49
N ARG A 151 1.76 -9.17 3.89
CA ARG A 151 1.31 -8.66 2.58
C ARG A 151 2.46 -8.62 1.60
N TYR A 152 2.14 -8.87 0.34
CA TYR A 152 3.02 -8.70 -0.80
C TYR A 152 2.38 -7.72 -1.77
N ALA A 153 3.08 -6.60 -2.01
CA ALA A 153 2.70 -5.59 -2.97
C ALA A 153 3.58 -5.72 -4.22
N PHE A 154 2.93 -5.73 -5.39
CA PHE A 154 3.59 -5.73 -6.70
C PHE A 154 3.13 -4.50 -7.49
N GLY A 155 4.08 -3.65 -7.88
CA GLY A 155 3.82 -2.45 -8.66
C GLY A 155 3.23 -2.78 -10.04
N LEU A 156 2.14 -2.11 -10.38
CA LEU A 156 1.39 -2.22 -11.64
C LEU A 156 1.64 -1.03 -12.58
N SER A 157 2.13 0.11 -12.06
CA SER A 157 2.51 1.29 -12.85
C SER A 157 4.04 1.43 -12.95
N ASN A 158 4.52 1.95 -14.08
CA ASN A 158 5.92 2.31 -14.24
C ASN A 158 6.25 3.50 -13.33
N VAL A 159 7.35 3.40 -12.59
CA VAL A 159 7.85 4.46 -11.68
C VAL A 159 8.59 5.57 -12.46
N PHE A 160 8.84 5.37 -13.75
CA PHE A 160 9.56 6.30 -14.63
C PHE A 160 8.62 6.92 -15.68
N ASP A 161 8.67 8.25 -15.82
CA ASP A 161 7.96 8.97 -16.88
C ASP A 161 8.74 8.94 -18.21
N ASP A 162 8.00 8.75 -19.29
CA ASP A 162 8.47 8.40 -20.62
C ASP A 162 8.80 9.67 -21.42
N GLY A 163 9.99 10.22 -21.18
CA GLY A 163 10.52 11.36 -21.94
C GLY A 163 11.45 10.99 -23.11
N ALA A 164 11.83 9.71 -23.27
CA ALA A 164 12.95 9.35 -24.15
C ALA A 164 12.92 7.95 -24.79
N GLY A 165 11.75 7.30 -24.96
CA GLY A 165 11.62 6.16 -25.88
C GLY A 165 12.44 4.91 -25.51
N VAL A 166 12.71 4.71 -24.22
CA VAL A 166 13.36 3.51 -23.68
C VAL A 166 12.49 2.98 -22.55
N SER A 167 11.75 1.90 -22.83
CA SER A 167 10.93 1.18 -21.85
C SER A 167 11.83 0.43 -20.86
N ILE A 168 12.08 1.02 -19.69
CA ILE A 168 12.73 0.33 -18.57
C ILE A 168 11.64 -0.13 -17.60
N ASP A 169 11.36 -1.44 -17.60
CA ASP A 169 10.37 -2.09 -16.72
C ASP A 169 10.88 -2.17 -15.27
N GLY A 170 10.71 -1.10 -14.50
CA GLY A 170 11.02 -1.07 -13.06
C GLY A 170 9.75 -1.23 -12.22
N SER A 171 9.44 -2.45 -11.76
CA SER A 171 8.32 -2.72 -10.85
C SER A 171 8.80 -2.83 -9.40
N ASN A 172 8.31 -1.95 -8.52
CA ASN A 172 8.62 -1.99 -7.09
C ASN A 172 7.89 -3.18 -6.42
N ARG A 173 8.64 -4.02 -5.71
CA ARG A 173 8.11 -5.18 -4.99
C ARG A 173 8.39 -5.02 -3.51
N ASN A 174 7.37 -5.25 -2.69
CA ASN A 174 7.49 -5.07 -1.25
C ASN A 174 6.75 -6.15 -0.46
N ILE A 175 7.43 -6.74 0.51
CA ILE A 175 6.85 -7.64 1.52
C ILE A 175 6.68 -6.87 2.82
N GLN A 176 5.47 -6.86 3.37
CA GLN A 176 5.13 -6.18 4.62
C GLN A 176 4.69 -7.19 5.68
N LEU A 177 5.33 -7.16 6.84
CA LEU A 177 4.89 -7.89 8.03
C LEU A 177 4.39 -6.89 9.07
N SER A 178 3.14 -7.03 9.50
CA SER A 178 2.50 -6.06 10.38
C SER A 178 1.72 -6.69 11.53
N VAL A 179 1.60 -5.92 12.61
CA VAL A 179 0.65 -6.15 13.69
C VAL A 179 -0.33 -4.98 13.71
N GLY A 180 -1.60 -5.25 13.99
CA GLY A 180 -2.60 -4.20 14.11
C GLY A 180 -3.57 -4.42 15.26
N TYR A 181 -4.21 -3.33 15.63
CA TYR A 181 -5.19 -3.26 16.71
C TYR A 181 -6.44 -2.55 16.19
N ARG A 182 -7.59 -3.21 16.32
CA ARG A 182 -8.93 -2.69 16.02
C ARG A 182 -9.61 -2.30 17.32
N LEU A 183 -10.17 -1.09 17.34
CA LEU A 183 -11.05 -0.56 18.36
C LEU A 183 -12.40 -1.27 18.24
#